data_AF-A0A8C6VGJ3-F1
#
_entry.id   AF-A0A8C6VGJ3-F1
#
_cell.length_a   1.000
_cell.length_b   1.000
_cell.length_c   1.000
_cell.angle_alpha   90.00
_cell.angle_beta   90.00
_cell.angle_gamma   90.00
#
_symmetry.space_group_name_H-M   'P 1'
#
loop_
_entity.id
_entity.type
_entity.pdbx_description
1 polymer ?
#
loop_
_entity_poly.entity_id
_entity_poly.type
_entity_poly.pdbx_seq_one_letter_code
_entity_poly.pdbx_strand_id
1 'polypeptide(L)'
;MLTAAEEVARRRGGLRSGLCVLREQHRGWRDTLAACLPLLRALGNVARQAEAARRVSFDQTPLRAFARLPERLQLKQWAAMEAVLAELRREKLPALREARDAVGARLVRLLALEGAGAAAAQPPYEPFPAWADLLAGLLDAEALYHAVYLEARLLLFSLSYRDLAGVQAAPQAWERIMQHGQRRDRLEETLLKAAFFLEDTPTDT
;
A
#
# COMPACT_ATOMS: atom_id res chain seq x y z
N MET A 1 -16.20 -28.05 -28.07
CA MET A 1 -16.65 -26.66 -27.94
C MET A 1 -17.36 -26.56 -26.60
N LEU A 2 -16.84 -25.75 -25.66
CA LEU A 2 -17.57 -25.49 -24.42
C LEU A 2 -18.84 -24.72 -24.77
N THR A 3 -19.95 -25.07 -24.13
CA THR A 3 -21.22 -24.36 -24.29
C THR A 3 -21.10 -22.95 -23.71
N ALA A 4 -21.85 -21.97 -24.24
CA ALA A 4 -21.81 -20.59 -23.75
C ALA A 4 -22.06 -20.48 -22.23
N ALA A 5 -22.85 -21.39 -21.66
CA ALA A 5 -23.11 -21.49 -20.23
C ALA A 5 -21.86 -21.90 -19.42
N GLU A 6 -21.06 -22.85 -19.92
CA GLU A 6 -19.83 -23.29 -19.25
C GLU A 6 -18.75 -22.20 -19.26
N GLU A 7 -18.70 -21.39 -20.31
CA GLU A 7 -17.75 -20.28 -20.41
C GLU A 7 -18.11 -19.13 -19.45
N VAL A 8 -19.40 -18.83 -19.33
CA VAL A 8 -19.93 -17.87 -18.35
C VAL A 8 -19.67 -18.35 -16.92
N ALA A 9 -19.91 -19.63 -16.61
CA ALA A 9 -19.62 -20.22 -15.31
C ALA A 9 -18.12 -20.16 -14.96
N ARG A 10 -17.25 -20.43 -15.94
CA ARG A 10 -15.78 -20.33 -15.79
C ARG A 10 -15.35 -18.89 -15.46
N ARG A 11 -15.89 -17.89 -16.18
CA ARG A 11 -15.59 -16.46 -15.92
C ARG A 11 -16.05 -16.02 -14.54
N ARG A 12 -17.27 -16.41 -14.10
CA ARG A 12 -17.78 -16.12 -12.76
C ARG A 12 -16.93 -16.77 -11.66
N GLY A 13 -16.55 -18.04 -11.81
CA GLY A 13 -15.68 -18.73 -10.87
C GLY A 13 -14.28 -18.09 -10.76
N GLY A 14 -13.69 -17.73 -11.90
CA GLY A 14 -12.43 -16.99 -11.96
C GLY A 14 -12.50 -15.62 -11.30
N LEU A 15 -13.60 -14.89 -11.50
CA LEU A 15 -13.85 -13.60 -10.86
C LEU A 15 -14.01 -13.75 -9.34
N ARG A 16 -14.83 -14.69 -8.84
CA ARG A 16 -14.99 -14.92 -7.38
C ARG A 16 -13.65 -15.17 -6.70
N SER A 17 -12.85 -16.11 -7.23
CA SER A 17 -11.50 -16.39 -6.73
C SER A 17 -10.59 -15.15 -6.84
N GLY A 18 -10.72 -14.38 -7.92
CA GLY A 18 -10.01 -13.13 -8.17
C GLY A 18 -10.25 -12.09 -7.10
N LEU A 19 -11.52 -11.79 -6.86
CA LEU A 19 -11.96 -10.78 -5.90
C LEU A 19 -11.55 -11.15 -4.48
N CYS A 20 -11.64 -12.42 -4.07
CA CYS A 20 -11.20 -12.86 -2.74
C CYS A 20 -9.72 -12.54 -2.50
N VAL A 21 -8.86 -12.88 -3.46
CA VAL A 21 -7.42 -12.59 -3.34
C VAL A 21 -7.15 -11.09 -3.43
N LEU A 22 -7.85 -10.35 -4.30
CA LEU A 22 -7.71 -8.89 -4.35
C LEU A 22 -8.07 -8.23 -3.02
N ARG A 23 -9.13 -8.69 -2.34
CA ARG A 23 -9.51 -8.21 -0.98
C ARG A 23 -8.40 -8.47 0.03
N GLU A 24 -7.84 -9.67 0.03
CA GLU A 24 -6.75 -10.02 0.95
C GLU A 24 -5.50 -9.17 0.72
N GLN A 25 -5.09 -9.03 -0.56
CA GLN A 25 -3.94 -8.19 -0.91
C GLN A 25 -4.18 -6.71 -0.60
N HIS A 26 -5.40 -6.22 -0.84
CA HIS A 26 -5.80 -4.85 -0.49
C HIS A 26 -5.68 -4.60 1.01
N ARG A 27 -6.17 -5.54 1.83
CA ARG A 27 -6.06 -5.45 3.28
C ARG A 27 -4.60 -5.45 3.72
N GLY A 28 -3.80 -6.39 3.21
CA GLY A 28 -2.36 -6.46 3.52
C GLY A 28 -1.61 -5.18 3.14
N TRP A 29 -1.97 -4.57 2.01
CA TRP A 29 -1.45 -3.28 1.59
C TRP A 29 -1.81 -2.16 2.59
N ARG A 30 -3.08 -2.04 3.00
CA ARG A 30 -3.54 -1.04 3.98
C ARG A 30 -2.87 -1.23 5.34
N ASP A 31 -2.77 -2.47 5.81
CA ASP A 31 -2.16 -2.81 7.09
C ASP A 31 -0.66 -2.47 7.08
N THR A 32 0.03 -2.76 5.98
CA THR A 32 1.46 -2.42 5.81
C THR A 32 1.67 -0.91 5.79
N LEU A 33 0.84 -0.17 5.04
CA LEU A 33 0.87 1.29 5.01
C LEU A 33 0.62 1.91 6.39
N ALA A 34 -0.32 1.37 7.16
CA ALA A 34 -0.61 1.79 8.52
C ALA A 34 0.56 1.49 9.47
N ALA A 35 1.23 0.36 9.32
CA ALA A 35 2.38 -0.04 10.12
C ALA A 35 3.62 0.86 9.91
N CYS A 36 3.74 1.53 8.78
CA CYS A 36 4.83 2.50 8.52
C CYS A 36 4.74 3.76 9.40
N LEU A 37 3.51 4.21 9.72
CA LEU A 37 3.32 5.50 10.40
C LEU A 37 3.91 5.52 11.83
N PRO A 38 3.70 4.51 12.69
CA PRO A 38 4.37 4.42 13.99
C PRO A 38 5.90 4.47 13.89
N LEU A 39 6.49 3.78 12.91
CA LEU A 39 7.94 3.78 12.69
C LEU A 39 8.45 5.17 12.29
N LEU A 40 7.75 5.83 11.38
CA LEU A 40 8.08 7.21 10.98
C LEU A 40 7.94 8.19 12.15
N ARG A 41 6.92 8.03 13.00
CA ARG A 41 6.76 8.83 14.22
C ARG A 41 7.90 8.59 15.20
N ALA A 42 8.31 7.34 15.41
CA ALA A 42 9.46 7.00 16.24
C ALA A 42 10.75 7.65 15.68
N LEU A 43 10.96 7.56 14.36
CA LEU A 43 12.07 8.18 13.67
C LEU A 43 12.08 9.72 13.87
N GLY A 44 10.94 10.39 13.67
CA GLY A 44 10.80 11.83 13.90
C GLY A 44 11.03 12.22 15.37
N ASN A 45 10.65 11.35 16.32
CA ASN A 45 10.94 11.56 17.74
C ASN A 45 12.44 11.52 18.04
N VAL A 46 13.16 10.53 17.50
CA VAL A 46 14.63 10.44 17.66
C VAL A 46 15.30 11.66 17.03
N ALA A 47 14.84 12.12 15.88
CA ALA A 47 15.38 13.32 15.24
C ALA A 47 15.15 14.59 16.08
N ARG A 48 13.97 14.75 16.70
CA ARG A 48 13.70 15.84 17.67
C ARG A 48 14.60 15.76 18.89
N GLN A 49 14.82 14.56 19.43
CA GLN A 49 15.74 14.35 20.55
C GLN A 49 17.19 14.69 20.17
N ALA A 50 17.62 14.33 18.95
CA ALA A 50 18.94 14.66 18.44
C ALA A 50 19.12 16.18 18.28
N GLU A 51 18.11 16.88 17.77
CA GLU A 51 18.13 18.33 17.69
C GLU A 51 18.14 18.99 19.07
N ALA A 52 17.30 18.53 20.00
CA ALA A 52 17.28 19.05 21.37
C ALA A 52 18.64 18.85 22.07
N ALA A 53 19.25 17.66 21.91
CA ALA A 53 20.57 17.37 22.47
C ALA A 53 21.67 18.31 21.94
N ARG A 54 21.59 18.73 20.66
CA ARG A 54 22.53 19.70 20.07
C ARG A 54 22.43 21.10 20.68
N ARG A 55 21.29 21.44 21.27
CA ARG A 55 21.03 22.76 21.88
C ARG A 55 21.43 22.81 23.36
N VAL A 56 21.73 21.67 23.97
CA VAL A 56 22.08 21.60 25.40
C VAL A 56 23.57 21.88 25.60
N SER A 57 23.88 22.81 26.49
CA SER A 57 25.25 22.96 27.02
C SER A 57 25.47 21.94 28.14
N PHE A 58 26.01 20.76 27.78
CA PHE A 58 26.21 19.66 28.73
C PHE A 58 27.11 20.04 29.92
N ASP A 59 28.06 20.96 29.70
CA ASP A 59 28.96 21.48 30.73
C ASP A 59 28.23 22.23 31.86
N GLN A 60 27.07 22.82 31.55
CA GLN A 60 26.22 23.53 32.51
C GLN A 60 25.20 22.62 33.19
N THR A 61 25.24 21.31 32.94
CA THR A 61 24.33 20.34 33.54
C THR A 61 25.04 19.47 34.58
N PRO A 62 24.29 18.74 35.44
CA PRO A 62 24.86 17.70 36.29
C PRO A 62 25.59 16.58 35.51
N LEU A 63 25.36 16.48 34.20
CA LEU A 63 25.99 15.49 33.32
C LEU A 63 27.40 15.87 32.87
N ARG A 64 27.92 17.04 33.29
CA ARG A 64 29.28 17.51 32.97
C ARG A 64 30.40 16.54 33.32
N ALA A 65 30.18 15.65 34.29
CA ALA A 65 31.15 14.62 34.66
C ALA A 65 31.37 13.58 33.55
N PHE A 66 30.45 13.49 32.58
CA PHE A 66 30.50 12.57 31.46
C PHE A 66 30.98 13.27 30.18
N ALA A 67 32.28 13.56 30.10
CA ALA A 67 32.88 14.30 28.98
C ALA A 67 32.61 13.71 27.58
N ARG A 68 32.38 12.38 27.48
CA ARG A 68 32.07 11.69 26.21
C ARG A 68 30.57 11.48 25.95
N LEU A 69 29.70 12.01 26.81
CA LEU A 69 28.26 11.82 26.68
C LEU A 69 27.71 12.40 25.37
N PRO A 70 28.07 13.63 24.94
CA PRO A 70 27.52 14.21 23.72
C PRO A 70 27.80 13.36 22.47
N GLU A 71 29.05 12.90 22.30
CA GLU A 71 29.45 12.09 21.15
C GLU A 71 28.77 10.72 21.18
N ARG A 72 28.71 10.06 22.35
CA ARG A 72 28.05 8.77 22.49
C ARG A 72 26.54 8.86 22.26
N LEU A 73 25.91 9.94 22.73
CA LEU A 73 24.49 10.19 22.52
C LEU A 73 24.19 10.41 21.04
N GLN A 74 25.00 11.21 20.35
CA GLN A 74 24.87 11.45 18.92
C GLN A 74 25.02 10.15 18.11
N LEU A 75 26.04 9.34 18.40
CA LEU A 75 26.23 8.05 17.74
C LEU A 75 25.05 7.11 17.98
N LYS A 76 24.51 7.05 19.21
CA LYS A 76 23.32 6.24 19.52
C LYS A 76 22.08 6.72 18.77
N GLN A 77 21.87 8.03 18.68
CA GLN A 77 20.73 8.61 17.96
C GLN A 77 20.83 8.33 16.46
N TRP A 78 22.02 8.45 15.88
CA TRP A 78 22.24 8.08 14.47
C TRP A 78 21.99 6.61 14.21
N ALA A 79 22.53 5.72 15.04
CA ALA A 79 22.30 4.29 14.93
C ALA A 79 20.80 3.94 15.05
N ALA A 80 20.07 4.59 15.96
CA ALA A 80 18.64 4.39 16.12
C ALA A 80 17.85 4.85 14.88
N MET A 81 18.16 6.03 14.32
CA MET A 81 17.51 6.50 13.09
C MET A 81 17.84 5.60 11.90
N GLU A 82 19.09 5.15 11.79
CA GLU A 82 19.52 4.23 10.74
C GLU A 82 18.79 2.89 10.81
N ALA A 83 18.63 2.31 12.01
CA ALA A 83 17.90 1.08 12.22
C ALA A 83 16.43 1.19 11.78
N VAL A 84 15.73 2.25 12.17
CA VAL A 84 14.32 2.46 11.79
C VAL A 84 14.19 2.70 10.28
N LEU A 85 15.09 3.47 9.67
CA LEU A 85 15.12 3.65 8.22
C LEU A 85 15.41 2.34 7.48
N ALA A 86 16.27 1.49 8.03
CA ALA A 86 16.57 0.18 7.47
C ALA A 86 15.33 -0.73 7.50
N GLU A 87 14.60 -0.78 8.62
CA GLU A 87 13.34 -1.53 8.73
C GLU A 87 12.30 -1.06 7.69
N LEU A 88 12.07 0.26 7.60
CA LEU A 88 11.15 0.84 6.62
C LEU A 88 11.51 0.47 5.17
N ARG A 89 12.81 0.51 4.83
CA ARG A 89 13.29 0.27 3.47
C ARG A 89 13.44 -1.20 3.10
N ARG A 90 13.81 -2.05 4.06
CA ARG A 90 14.14 -3.47 3.83
C ARG A 90 12.98 -4.41 4.12
N GLU A 91 12.00 -3.98 4.90
CA GLU A 91 10.85 -4.82 5.25
C GLU A 91 9.55 -4.25 4.73
N LYS A 92 9.22 -3.00 5.08
CA LYS A 92 7.91 -2.43 4.73
C LYS A 92 7.78 -2.11 3.25
N LEU A 93 8.81 -1.53 2.64
CA LEU A 93 8.77 -1.18 1.22
C LEU A 93 8.68 -2.41 0.29
N PRO A 94 9.43 -3.51 0.52
CA PRO A 94 9.23 -4.76 -0.20
C PRO A 94 7.83 -5.35 -0.01
N ALA A 95 7.29 -5.36 1.21
CA ALA A 95 5.92 -5.86 1.45
C ALA A 95 4.86 -5.07 0.67
N LEU A 96 4.99 -3.74 0.59
CA LEU A 96 4.12 -2.89 -0.25
C LEU A 96 4.26 -3.25 -1.73
N ARG A 97 5.49 -3.43 -2.20
CA ARG A 97 5.76 -3.82 -3.59
C ARG A 97 5.12 -5.18 -3.91
N GLU A 98 5.29 -6.17 -3.03
CA GLU A 98 4.74 -7.52 -3.22
C GLU A 98 3.22 -7.50 -3.30
N ALA A 99 2.55 -6.79 -2.40
CA ALA A 99 1.10 -6.64 -2.43
C ALA A 99 0.61 -5.98 -3.73
N ARG A 100 1.30 -4.92 -4.18
CA ARG A 100 1.02 -4.26 -5.47
C ARG A 100 1.24 -5.22 -6.65
N ASP A 101 2.38 -5.89 -6.70
CA ASP A 101 2.74 -6.80 -7.80
C ASP A 101 1.76 -7.99 -7.85
N ALA A 102 1.29 -8.48 -6.70
CA ALA A 102 0.27 -9.53 -6.60
C ALA A 102 -1.10 -9.07 -7.14
N VAL A 103 -1.51 -7.84 -6.85
CA VAL A 103 -2.72 -7.22 -7.41
C VAL A 103 -2.60 -7.10 -8.92
N GLY A 104 -1.49 -6.54 -9.43
CA GLY A 104 -1.25 -6.43 -10.87
C GLY A 104 -1.28 -7.78 -11.59
N ALA A 105 -0.60 -8.80 -11.06
CA ALA A 105 -0.61 -10.15 -11.61
C ALA A 105 -2.02 -10.79 -11.59
N ARG A 106 -2.85 -10.48 -10.58
CA ARG A 106 -4.24 -10.93 -10.54
C ARG A 106 -5.10 -10.22 -11.59
N LEU A 107 -4.90 -8.94 -11.83
CA LEU A 107 -5.64 -8.19 -12.85
C LEU A 107 -5.31 -8.66 -14.27
N VAL A 108 -4.04 -8.93 -14.57
CA VAL A 108 -3.65 -9.53 -15.85
C VAL A 108 -4.39 -10.84 -16.10
N ARG A 109 -4.54 -11.70 -15.08
CA ARG A 109 -5.33 -12.94 -15.19
C ARG A 109 -6.81 -12.68 -15.42
N LEU A 110 -7.40 -11.67 -14.77
CA LEU A 110 -8.80 -11.31 -14.97
C LEU A 110 -9.04 -10.73 -16.38
N LEU A 111 -8.14 -9.88 -16.88
CA LEU A 111 -8.18 -9.35 -18.25
C LEU A 111 -8.07 -10.47 -19.30
N ALA A 112 -7.23 -11.49 -19.05
CA ALA A 112 -7.14 -12.64 -19.94
C ALA A 112 -8.46 -13.43 -20.03
N LEU A 113 -9.29 -13.44 -18.98
CA LEU A 113 -10.62 -14.05 -19.01
C LEU A 113 -11.61 -13.27 -19.89
N GLU A 114 -11.38 -11.98 -20.13
CA GLU A 114 -12.14 -11.16 -21.07
C GLU A 114 -11.78 -11.51 -22.52
N GLY A 115 -10.48 -11.49 -22.83
CA GLY A 115 -9.98 -11.72 -24.20
C GLY A 115 -10.20 -13.15 -24.69
N ALA A 116 -10.31 -14.13 -23.78
CA ALA A 116 -10.49 -15.54 -24.11
C ALA A 116 -11.85 -15.88 -24.75
N GLY A 117 -12.82 -14.97 -24.77
CA GLY A 117 -14.06 -15.17 -25.53
C GLY A 117 -14.75 -13.89 -25.96
N ALA A 118 -13.98 -12.93 -26.46
CA ALA A 118 -14.50 -11.85 -27.30
C ALA A 118 -15.02 -12.35 -28.68
N ALA A 119 -14.82 -13.64 -28.99
CA ALA A 119 -15.31 -14.28 -30.22
C ALA A 119 -16.74 -14.84 -30.10
N ALA A 120 -17.31 -14.93 -28.88
CA ALA A 120 -18.69 -15.35 -28.68
C ALA A 120 -19.53 -14.13 -28.29
N ALA A 121 -20.34 -13.66 -29.24
CA ALA A 121 -21.28 -12.57 -29.07
C ALA A 121 -22.05 -12.73 -27.75
N GLN A 122 -21.95 -11.73 -26.88
CA GLN A 122 -22.69 -11.67 -25.64
C GLN A 122 -24.19 -11.66 -25.98
N PRO A 123 -25.01 -12.57 -25.42
CA PRO A 123 -26.45 -12.55 -25.68
C PRO A 123 -27.05 -11.25 -25.13
N PRO A 124 -28.04 -10.65 -25.82
CA PRO A 124 -28.55 -9.29 -25.56
C PRO A 124 -29.34 -9.11 -24.24
N TYR A 125 -29.33 -10.07 -23.33
CA TYR A 125 -30.12 -10.06 -22.10
C TYR A 125 -29.29 -10.57 -20.92
N GLU A 126 -28.45 -9.74 -20.32
CA GLU A 126 -28.09 -9.89 -18.90
C GLU A 126 -27.54 -8.56 -18.36
N PRO A 127 -28.15 -7.96 -17.33
CA PRO A 127 -27.70 -6.72 -16.70
C PRO A 127 -26.58 -7.02 -15.69
N PHE A 128 -25.47 -7.59 -16.16
CA PHE A 128 -24.20 -7.51 -15.44
C PHE A 128 -23.70 -6.06 -15.61
N PRO A 129 -23.03 -5.39 -14.64
CA PRO A 129 -22.26 -4.20 -15.01
C PRO A 129 -21.38 -4.62 -16.18
N ALA A 130 -21.25 -3.79 -17.22
CA ALA A 130 -20.42 -4.17 -18.36
C ALA A 130 -19.07 -4.59 -17.77
N TRP A 131 -18.67 -5.84 -17.97
CA TRP A 131 -17.49 -6.43 -17.35
C TRP A 131 -16.25 -5.50 -17.44
N ALA A 132 -16.22 -4.71 -18.51
CA ALA A 132 -15.35 -3.55 -18.72
C ALA A 132 -15.33 -2.51 -17.57
N ASP A 133 -16.47 -2.08 -17.03
CA ASP A 133 -16.57 -1.08 -15.95
C ASP A 133 -15.94 -1.60 -14.64
N LEU A 134 -16.15 -2.89 -14.34
CA LEU A 134 -15.55 -3.54 -13.18
C LEU A 134 -14.03 -3.62 -13.33
N LEU A 135 -13.56 -4.05 -14.49
CA LEU A 135 -12.13 -4.10 -14.80
C LEU A 135 -11.50 -2.70 -14.80
N ALA A 136 -12.20 -1.70 -15.34
CA ALA A 136 -11.76 -0.31 -15.30
C ALA A 136 -11.58 0.17 -13.86
N GLY A 137 -12.56 -0.08 -12.99
CA GLY A 137 -12.45 0.26 -11.57
C GLY A 137 -11.31 -0.46 -10.85
N LEU A 138 -10.98 -1.69 -11.24
CA LEU A 138 -9.83 -2.42 -10.70
C LEU A 138 -8.49 -1.89 -11.25
N LEU A 139 -8.44 -1.49 -12.52
CA LEU A 139 -7.26 -0.88 -13.14
C LEU A 139 -6.97 0.50 -12.53
N ASP A 140 -7.99 1.31 -12.29
CA ASP A 140 -7.87 2.59 -11.57
C ASP A 140 -7.26 2.38 -10.17
N ALA A 141 -7.67 1.32 -9.47
CA ALA A 141 -7.11 0.97 -8.17
C ALA A 141 -5.63 0.52 -8.26
N GLU A 142 -5.26 -0.28 -9.27
CA GLU A 142 -3.86 -0.67 -9.49
C GLU A 142 -2.96 0.53 -9.78
N ALA A 143 -3.43 1.45 -10.64
CA ALA A 143 -2.72 2.68 -10.94
C ALA A 143 -2.51 3.54 -9.68
N LEU A 144 -3.52 3.59 -8.80
CA LEU A 144 -3.40 4.26 -7.51
C LEU A 144 -2.34 3.60 -6.61
N TYR A 145 -2.28 2.27 -6.56
CA TYR A 145 -1.29 1.55 -5.76
C TYR A 145 0.12 1.83 -6.28
N HIS A 146 0.26 1.88 -7.60
CA HIS A 146 1.52 2.24 -8.23
C HIS A 146 1.96 3.65 -7.83
N ALA A 147 1.05 4.64 -7.90
CA ALA A 147 1.33 6.01 -7.51
C ALA A 147 1.73 6.12 -6.03
N VAL A 148 0.92 5.57 -5.12
CA VAL A 148 1.18 5.59 -3.68
C VAL A 148 2.49 4.88 -3.33
N TYR A 149 2.79 3.74 -3.97
CA TYR A 149 4.06 3.04 -3.78
C TYR A 149 5.25 3.91 -4.20
N LEU A 150 5.16 4.59 -5.35
CA LEU A 150 6.24 5.45 -5.82
C LEU A 150 6.45 6.65 -4.90
N GLU A 151 5.38 7.30 -4.43
CA GLU A 151 5.46 8.39 -3.46
C GLU A 151 6.09 7.93 -2.14
N ALA A 152 5.63 6.80 -1.60
CA ALA A 152 6.18 6.18 -0.40
C ALA A 152 7.67 5.85 -0.57
N ARG A 153 8.03 5.25 -1.71
CA ARG A 153 9.42 4.92 -2.05
C ARG A 153 10.28 6.18 -2.12
N LEU A 154 9.84 7.20 -2.85
CA LEU A 154 10.57 8.46 -3.00
C LEU A 154 10.80 9.14 -1.65
N LEU A 155 9.77 9.23 -0.81
CA LEU A 155 9.88 9.75 0.54
C LEU A 155 10.90 8.95 1.35
N LEU A 156 10.76 7.63 1.43
CA LEU A 156 11.65 6.81 2.27
C LEU A 156 13.10 6.85 1.80
N PHE A 157 13.37 6.98 0.50
CA PHE A 157 14.74 7.12 -0.03
C PHE A 157 15.29 8.54 0.08
N SER A 158 14.45 9.58 0.14
CA SER A 158 14.91 10.95 0.34
C SER A 158 15.34 11.23 1.79
N LEU A 159 14.85 10.45 2.76
CA LEU A 159 15.20 10.61 4.17
C LEU A 159 16.67 10.28 4.43
N SER A 160 17.35 11.16 5.15
CA SER A 160 18.72 10.96 5.61
C SER A 160 18.82 11.29 7.09
N TYR A 161 19.49 10.44 7.87
CA TYR A 161 19.75 10.72 9.30
C TYR A 161 20.58 11.99 9.53
N ARG A 162 21.18 12.55 8.46
CA ARG A 162 21.91 13.82 8.50
C ARG A 162 20.99 15.04 8.39
N ASP A 163 19.82 14.87 7.76
CA ASP A 163 18.79 15.89 7.62
C ASP A 163 17.70 15.69 8.68
N LEU A 164 17.92 16.26 9.86
CA LEU A 164 16.96 16.14 10.96
C LEU A 164 15.61 16.80 10.63
N ALA A 165 15.60 17.88 9.84
CA ALA A 165 14.37 18.59 9.50
C ALA A 165 13.48 17.73 8.59
N GLY A 166 14.06 17.14 7.54
CA GLY A 166 13.35 16.20 6.67
C GLY A 166 12.84 14.97 7.42
N VAL A 167 13.66 14.42 8.33
CA VAL A 167 13.28 13.27 9.16
C VAL A 167 12.13 13.60 10.13
N GLN A 168 12.12 14.79 10.72
CA GLN A 168 11.03 15.24 11.59
C GLN A 168 9.72 15.46 10.84
N ALA A 169 9.78 15.89 9.57
CA ALA A 169 8.62 16.12 8.72
C ALA A 169 8.09 14.84 8.04
N ALA A 170 8.81 13.73 8.14
CA ALA A 170 8.47 12.47 7.49
C ALA A 170 7.09 11.91 7.87
N PRO A 171 6.65 11.94 9.15
CA PRO A 171 5.30 11.47 9.51
C PRO A 171 4.20 12.24 8.81
N GLN A 172 4.30 13.57 8.74
CA GLN A 172 3.30 14.41 8.09
C GLN A 172 3.32 14.25 6.57
N ALA A 173 4.50 14.02 5.99
CA ALA A 173 4.61 13.69 4.57
C ALA A 173 3.92 12.35 4.25
N TRP A 174 4.12 11.34 5.10
CA TRP A 174 3.46 10.04 4.97
C TRP A 174 1.95 10.12 5.12
N GLU A 175 1.45 10.87 6.11
CA GLU A 175 0.01 11.09 6.30
C GLU A 175 -0.64 11.73 5.07
N ARG A 176 0.06 12.64 4.36
CA ARG A 176 -0.42 13.21 3.10
C ARG A 176 -0.54 12.16 1.99
N ILE A 177 0.45 11.27 1.85
CA ILE A 177 0.41 10.15 0.90
C ILE A 177 -0.78 9.24 1.21
N MET A 178 -0.98 8.91 2.49
CA MET A 178 -2.10 8.08 2.95
C MET A 178 -3.46 8.72 2.64
N GLN A 179 -3.61 10.01 2.90
CA GLN A 179 -4.85 10.74 2.63
C GLN A 179 -5.16 10.81 1.13
N HIS A 180 -4.14 10.99 0.29
CA HIS A 180 -4.30 10.96 -1.16
C HIS A 180 -4.73 9.56 -1.64
N GLY A 181 -4.08 8.51 -1.15
CA GLY A 181 -4.48 7.12 -1.39
C GLY A 181 -5.94 6.87 -0.99
N GLN A 182 -6.30 7.12 0.26
CA GLN A 182 -7.64 6.87 0.80
C GLN A 182 -8.75 7.62 0.06
N ARG A 183 -8.52 8.88 -0.36
CA ARG A 183 -9.52 9.67 -1.10
C ARG A 183 -9.82 9.13 -2.49
N ARG A 184 -8.87 8.43 -3.10
CA ARG A 184 -8.99 7.89 -4.45
C ARG A 184 -9.22 6.39 -4.47
N ASP A 185 -9.10 5.73 -3.33
CA ASP A 185 -9.27 4.30 -3.21
C ASP A 185 -10.74 3.93 -3.32
N ARG A 186 -11.10 3.43 -4.51
CA ARG A 186 -12.43 2.90 -4.81
C ARG A 186 -12.45 1.38 -4.83
N LEU A 187 -11.35 0.72 -4.44
CA LEU A 187 -11.23 -0.71 -4.64
C LEU A 187 -12.27 -1.47 -3.81
N GLU A 188 -12.50 -1.10 -2.54
CA GLU A 188 -13.54 -1.72 -1.72
C GLU A 188 -14.93 -1.59 -2.35
N GLU A 189 -15.27 -0.42 -2.90
CA GLU A 189 -16.53 -0.19 -3.59
C GLU A 189 -16.66 -1.07 -4.85
N THR A 190 -15.62 -1.11 -5.68
CA THR A 190 -15.56 -1.95 -6.88
C THR A 190 -15.69 -3.44 -6.52
N LEU A 191 -15.01 -3.89 -5.47
CA LEU A 191 -15.06 -5.27 -5.00
C LEU A 191 -16.43 -5.62 -4.38
N LEU A 192 -17.10 -4.68 -3.73
CA LEU A 192 -18.46 -4.86 -3.18
C LEU A 192 -19.49 -4.96 -4.31
N LYS A 193 -19.44 -4.03 -5.28
CA LYS A 193 -20.26 -4.09 -6.50
C LYS A 193 -20.08 -5.44 -7.19
N ALA A 194 -18.84 -5.85 -7.40
CA ALA A 194 -18.51 -7.12 -8.03
C ALA A 194 -19.09 -8.35 -7.30
N ALA A 195 -19.06 -8.36 -5.96
CA ALA A 195 -19.61 -9.46 -5.19
C ALA A 195 -21.14 -9.51 -5.24
N PHE A 196 -21.81 -8.37 -5.14
CA PHE A 196 -23.27 -8.27 -5.27
C PHE A 196 -23.77 -8.91 -6.56
N PHE A 197 -23.15 -8.57 -7.70
CA PHE A 197 -23.50 -9.17 -9.00
C PHE A 197 -23.20 -10.67 -9.13
N LEU A 198 -22.31 -11.20 -8.29
CA LEU A 198 -21.99 -12.62 -8.27
C LEU A 198 -22.93 -13.43 -7.38
N GLU A 199 -23.68 -12.78 -6.49
CA GLU A 199 -24.66 -13.34 -5.56
C GLU A 199 -26.10 -13.27 -6.11
N ASP A 200 -26.43 -12.25 -6.92
CA ASP A 200 -27.79 -11.92 -7.38
C ASP A 200 -28.41 -12.81 -8.47
N THR A 201 -27.80 -13.94 -8.84
CA THR A 201 -28.42 -14.82 -9.85
C THR A 201 -29.26 -15.92 -9.20
N PRO A 202 -30.55 -16.04 -9.54
CA PRO A 202 -31.42 -17.09 -9.02
C PRO A 202 -30.79 -18.45 -9.31
N THR A 203 -30.72 -19.25 -8.26
CA THR A 203 -30.49 -20.69 -8.36
C THR A 203 -31.77 -21.25 -8.98
N ASP A 204 -31.75 -21.52 -10.28
CA ASP A 204 -32.84 -22.26 -10.93
C ASP A 204 -32.91 -23.66 -10.27
N THR A 205 -33.95 -23.83 -9.45
CA THR A 205 -34.59 -25.11 -9.07
C THR A 205 -35.22 -25.79 -10.27
#